data_AF-A0A7J8KC17-F1
#
_entry.id   AF-A0A7J8KC17-F1
#
_cell.length_a   1.000
_cell.length_b   1.000
_cell.length_c   1.000
_cell.angle_alpha   90.00
_cell.angle_beta   90.00
_cell.angle_gamma   90.00
#
_symmetry.space_group_name_H-M   'P 1'
#
loop_
_entity.id
_entity.type
_entity.pdbx_description
1 polymer ?
#
loop_
_entity_poly.entity_id
_entity_poly.type
_entity_poly.pdbx_seq_one_letter_code
_entity_poly.pdbx_strand_id
1 'polypeptide(L)'
;MAASSRAQVLDLYRAMLRESKHFSAYNYRTYAIRRIRDAFRENKNVKDPVEIQTLVNKAKRDLGMIRRQNISIWTSLFQLLNSHMADRTILEATYSVISTAASIPSWPPDVC
;
A
#
# COMPACT_ATOMS: atom_id res chain seq x y z
N MET A 1 -22.79 17.21 -3.32
CA MET A 1 -21.44 16.64 -3.12
C MET A 1 -20.44 17.77 -3.26
N ALA A 2 -19.81 18.21 -2.17
CA ALA A 2 -18.83 19.30 -2.25
C ALA A 2 -17.55 18.78 -2.92
N ALA A 3 -17.06 19.48 -3.95
CA ALA A 3 -15.82 19.14 -4.62
C ALA A 3 -14.68 19.06 -3.59
N SER A 4 -13.87 17.99 -3.63
CA SER A 4 -12.75 17.87 -2.70
C SER A 4 -11.79 19.04 -2.91
N SER A 5 -11.56 19.81 -1.84
CA SER A 5 -10.73 21.02 -1.95
C SER A 5 -9.27 20.63 -2.18
N ARG A 6 -8.52 21.51 -2.87
CA ARG A 6 -7.08 21.32 -3.10
C ARG A 6 -6.31 20.99 -1.81
N ALA A 7 -6.73 21.57 -0.68
CA ALA A 7 -6.14 21.29 0.63
C ALA A 7 -6.32 19.82 1.03
N GLN A 8 -7.54 19.28 0.91
CA GLN A 8 -7.83 17.88 1.23
C GLN A 8 -7.00 16.90 0.39
N VAL A 9 -6.82 17.19 -0.90
CA VAL A 9 -6.01 16.36 -1.81
C VAL A 9 -4.54 16.35 -1.36
N LEU A 10 -3.99 17.51 -1.00
CA LEU A 10 -2.61 17.64 -0.52
C LEU A 10 -2.41 16.97 0.84
N ASP A 11 -3.39 17.06 1.74
CA ASP A 11 -3.33 16.42 3.04
C ASP A 11 -3.39 14.89 2.92
N LEU A 12 -4.24 14.39 2.02
CA LEU A 12 -4.31 12.97 1.68
C LEU A 12 -2.99 12.46 1.08
N TYR A 13 -2.41 13.21 0.14
CA TYR A 13 -1.10 12.90 -0.44
C TYR A 13 -0.01 12.77 0.63
N ARG A 14 0.08 13.75 1.54
CA ARG A 14 1.04 13.72 2.65
C ARG A 14 0.78 12.56 3.60
N ALA A 15 -0.49 12.26 3.89
CA ALA A 15 -0.85 11.13 4.73
C ALA A 15 -0.38 9.80 4.11
N MET A 16 -0.65 9.58 2.82
CA MET A 16 -0.23 8.35 2.12
C MET A 16 1.29 8.18 2.11
N LEU A 17 2.05 9.25 1.89
CA LEU A 17 3.50 9.22 1.94
C LEU A 17 4.05 8.96 3.35
N ARG A 18 3.41 9.50 4.40
CA ARG A 18 3.79 9.23 5.79
C ARG A 18 3.56 7.76 6.13
N GLU A 19 2.39 7.23 5.82
CA GLU A 19 2.05 5.82 6.11
C GLU A 19 2.97 4.86 5.35
N SER A 20 3.30 5.18 4.10
CA SER A 20 4.18 4.34 3.28
C SER A 20 5.61 4.24 3.83
N LYS A 21 6.07 5.22 4.62
CA LYS A 21 7.39 5.15 5.27
C LYS A 21 7.46 4.11 6.37
N HIS A 22 6.32 3.72 6.94
CA HIS A 22 6.28 2.74 8.03
C HIS A 22 6.43 1.30 7.55
N PHE A 23 6.35 1.02 6.24
CA PHE A 23 6.69 -0.29 5.69
C PHE A 23 8.14 -0.68 6.07
N SER A 24 8.28 -1.82 6.75
CA SER A 24 9.58 -2.36 7.17
C SER A 24 10.47 -2.71 5.97
N ALA A 25 9.92 -3.43 5.00
CA ALA A 25 10.63 -3.82 3.78
C ALA A 25 10.91 -2.60 2.87
N TYR A 26 12.18 -2.44 2.48
CA TYR A 26 12.64 -1.36 1.61
C TYR A 26 11.92 -1.33 0.25
N ASN A 27 11.72 -2.49 -0.37
CA ASN A 27 11.09 -2.61 -1.68
C ASN A 27 9.63 -2.13 -1.65
N TYR A 28 8.86 -2.50 -0.62
CA TYR A 28 7.47 -2.04 -0.48
C TYR A 28 7.40 -0.55 -0.16
N ARG A 29 8.28 -0.05 0.73
CA ARG A 29 8.36 1.39 1.04
C ARG A 29 8.65 2.23 -0.20
N THR A 30 9.66 1.86 -0.97
CA THR A 30 10.07 2.61 -2.17
C THR A 30 9.03 2.50 -3.29
N TYR A 31 8.46 1.31 -3.51
CA TYR A 31 7.38 1.11 -4.48
C TYR A 31 6.15 1.94 -4.16
N ALA A 32 5.65 1.88 -2.91
CA ALA A 32 4.48 2.63 -2.49
C ALA A 32 4.68 4.13 -2.67
N ILE A 33 5.83 4.66 -2.22
CA ILE A 33 6.18 6.08 -2.40
C ILE A 33 6.22 6.46 -3.88
N ARG A 34 6.85 5.65 -4.73
CA ARG A 34 6.92 5.91 -6.18
C ARG A 34 5.52 5.92 -6.79
N ARG A 35 4.72 4.87 -6.55
CA ARG A 35 3.38 4.72 -7.12
C ARG A 35 2.43 5.84 -6.72
N ILE A 36 2.50 6.29 -5.46
CA ILE A 36 1.72 7.43 -4.96
C ILE A 36 2.13 8.71 -5.69
N ARG A 37 3.43 8.96 -5.87
CA ARG A 37 3.92 10.16 -6.58
C ARG A 37 3.46 10.15 -8.04
N ASP A 38 3.57 9.02 -8.70
CA ASP A 38 3.21 8.87 -10.12
C ASP A 38 1.70 9.07 -10.30
N ALA A 39 0.87 8.42 -9.50
CA ALA A 39 -0.59 8.56 -9.55
C ALA A 39 -1.06 10.02 -9.38
N PHE A 40 -0.51 10.75 -8.41
CA PHE A 40 -0.88 12.15 -8.18
C PHE A 40 -0.34 13.08 -9.27
N ARG A 41 0.77 12.71 -9.94
CA ARG A 41 1.34 13.48 -11.04
C ARG A 41 0.53 13.29 -12.33
N GLU A 42 0.17 12.05 -12.64
CA GLU A 42 -0.70 11.67 -13.77
C GLU A 42 -2.04 12.41 -13.70
N ASN A 43 -2.63 12.49 -12.51
CA ASN A 43 -3.94 13.09 -12.30
C ASN A 43 -3.91 14.60 -11.96
N LYS A 44 -2.75 15.27 -12.06
CA LYS A 44 -2.59 16.68 -11.66
C LYS A 44 -3.49 17.65 -12.46
N ASN A 45 -3.73 17.32 -13.73
CA ASN A 45 -4.42 18.21 -14.67
C ASN A 45 -5.91 17.88 -14.85
N VAL A 46 -6.44 16.92 -14.09
CA VAL A 46 -7.87 16.58 -14.10
C VAL A 46 -8.66 17.79 -13.56
N LYS A 47 -9.66 18.23 -14.31
CA LYS A 47 -10.49 19.40 -13.98
C LYS A 47 -11.94 19.04 -13.66
N ASP A 48 -12.39 17.84 -14.04
CA ASP A 48 -13.74 17.39 -13.75
C ASP A 48 -13.90 17.13 -12.25
N PRO A 49 -14.80 17.85 -11.54
CA PRO A 49 -15.02 17.64 -10.11
C PRO A 49 -15.52 16.22 -9.78
N VAL A 50 -16.24 15.55 -10.69
CA VAL A 50 -16.75 14.17 -10.46
C VAL A 50 -15.60 13.17 -10.51
N GLU A 51 -14.72 13.30 -11.51
CA GLU A 51 -13.51 12.51 -11.63
C GLU A 51 -12.56 12.73 -10.44
N ILE A 52 -12.34 13.98 -10.03
CA ILE A 52 -11.53 14.33 -8.85
C ILE A 52 -12.09 13.63 -7.60
N GLN A 53 -13.40 13.66 -7.39
CA GLN A 53 -14.02 13.02 -6.23
C GLN A 53 -13.83 11.51 -6.25
N THR A 54 -13.92 10.89 -7.43
CA THR A 54 -13.71 9.45 -7.63
C THR A 54 -12.27 9.07 -7.31
N LEU A 55 -11.30 9.85 -7.79
CA LEU A 55 -9.87 9.65 -7.52
C LEU A 55 -9.53 9.87 -6.04
N VAL A 56 -10.13 10.86 -5.38
CA VAL A 56 -9.97 11.08 -3.94
C VAL A 56 -10.55 9.92 -3.13
N ASN A 57 -11.72 9.40 -3.52
CA ASN A 57 -12.31 8.24 -2.86
C ASN A 57 -11.47 6.97 -3.06
N LYS A 58 -10.87 6.79 -4.25
CA LYS A 58 -9.85 5.77 -4.49
C LYS A 58 -8.67 5.96 -3.54
N ALA A 59 -8.03 7.14 -3.55
CA ALA A 59 -6.89 7.45 -2.69
C ALA A 59 -7.17 7.28 -1.17
N LYS A 60 -8.41 7.52 -0.71
CA LYS A 60 -8.83 7.26 0.69
C LYS A 60 -8.93 5.76 1.01
N ARG A 61 -9.54 4.96 0.12
CA ARG A 61 -9.48 3.50 0.23
C ARG A 61 -8.02 3.06 0.23
N ASP A 62 -7.20 3.77 -0.52
CA ASP A 62 -5.81 3.49 -0.68
C ASP A 62 -4.96 3.66 0.57
N LEU A 63 -5.13 4.80 1.21
CA LEU A 63 -4.58 5.06 2.53
C LEU A 63 -5.01 3.99 3.55
N GLY A 64 -6.27 3.55 3.49
CA GLY A 64 -6.79 2.51 4.39
C GLY A 64 -6.08 1.17 4.22
N MET A 65 -5.77 0.76 2.99
CA MET A 65 -4.98 -0.46 2.73
C MET A 65 -3.55 -0.32 3.23
N ILE A 66 -2.88 0.81 2.96
CA ILE A 66 -1.50 1.04 3.42
C ILE A 66 -1.41 0.94 4.94
N ARG A 67 -2.37 1.55 5.67
CA ARG A 67 -2.47 1.46 7.13
C ARG A 67 -2.66 0.03 7.64
N ARG A 68 -3.48 -0.77 6.94
CA ARG A 68 -3.70 -2.19 7.30
C ARG A 68 -2.52 -3.08 6.93
N GLN A 69 -1.82 -2.81 5.84
CA GLN A 69 -0.67 -3.62 5.40
C GLN A 69 0.60 -3.31 6.20
N ASN A 70 0.62 -2.19 6.93
CA ASN A 70 1.62 -1.90 7.95
C ASN A 70 1.50 -2.82 9.19
N ILE A 71 0.47 -3.68 9.22
CA ILE A 71 0.25 -4.66 10.28
C ILE A 71 1.23 -5.83 10.11
N SER A 72 2.42 -5.63 10.66
CA SER A 72 2.97 -6.29 11.86
C SER A 72 2.41 -7.65 12.34
N ILE A 73 1.17 -8.07 12.02
CA ILE A 73 0.66 -9.40 12.40
C ILE A 73 1.42 -10.48 11.63
N TRP A 74 1.67 -10.31 10.32
CA TRP A 74 2.49 -11.26 9.57
C TRP A 74 3.93 -11.31 10.08
N THR A 75 4.52 -10.17 10.40
CA THR A 75 5.91 -10.10 10.91
C THR A 75 6.04 -10.70 12.30
N SER A 76 5.09 -10.41 13.19
CA SER A 76 5.07 -10.94 14.57
C SER A 76 4.71 -12.43 14.59
N LEU A 77 3.74 -12.86 13.77
CA LEU A 77 3.38 -14.27 13.61
C LEU A 77 4.51 -15.06 12.95
N PHE A 78 5.22 -14.48 11.97
CA PHE A 78 6.42 -15.06 11.36
C PHE A 78 7.58 -15.18 12.37
N GLN A 79 7.79 -14.18 13.21
CA GLN A 79 8.77 -14.25 14.31
C GLN A 79 8.39 -15.30 15.37
N LEU A 80 7.09 -15.47 15.66
CA LEU A 80 6.57 -16.46 16.60
C LEU A 80 6.58 -17.91 16.04
N LEU A 81 6.39 -18.08 14.73
CA LEU A 81 6.52 -19.37 14.05
C LEU A 81 7.99 -19.81 13.96
N ASN A 82 8.91 -18.88 13.72
CA ASN A 82 10.35 -19.16 13.63
C ASN A 82 10.99 -19.59 14.95
N SER A 83 10.41 -19.25 16.11
CA SER A 83 10.90 -19.76 17.40
C SER A 83 10.41 -21.18 17.70
N HIS A 84 9.46 -21.71 16.94
CA HIS A 84 8.80 -22.99 17.22
C HIS A 84 9.04 -24.09 16.17
N MET A 85 9.58 -23.76 14.99
CA MET A 85 9.75 -24.70 13.87
C MET A 85 11.24 -24.91 13.54
N ALA A 86 11.79 -26.06 13.90
CA ALA A 86 13.21 -26.39 13.78
C ALA A 86 13.63 -26.97 12.41
N ASP A 87 12.74 -26.98 11.41
CA ASP A 87 13.03 -27.56 10.10
C ASP A 87 13.11 -26.49 9.00
N ARG A 88 14.34 -26.16 8.59
CA ARG A 88 14.63 -25.10 7.60
C ARG A 88 13.95 -25.33 6.25
N THR A 89 13.61 -26.57 5.92
CA THR A 89 12.96 -26.94 4.65
C THR A 89 11.52 -26.45 4.55
N ILE A 90 10.78 -26.52 5.66
CA ILE A 90 9.39 -26.04 5.75
C ILE A 90 9.35 -24.52 5.77
N LEU A 91 10.35 -23.87 6.38
CA LEU A 91 10.47 -22.41 6.39
C LEU A 91 10.71 -21.83 4.99
N GLU A 92 11.58 -22.43 4.18
CA GLU A 92 11.81 -21.99 2.79
C GLU A 92 10.56 -22.22 1.90
N ALA A 93 9.90 -23.37 2.04
CA ALA A 93 8.69 -23.70 1.29
C ALA A 93 7.50 -22.79 1.68
N THR A 94 7.31 -22.53 2.98
CA THR A 94 6.28 -21.61 3.46
C THR A 94 6.62 -20.16 3.13
N TYR A 95 7.90 -19.74 3.16
CA TYR A 95 8.30 -18.40 2.74
C TYR A 95 8.06 -18.20 1.24
N SER A 96 8.34 -19.19 0.39
CA SER A 96 8.02 -19.15 -1.05
C SER A 96 6.50 -19.07 -1.30
N VAL A 97 5.69 -19.89 -0.61
CA VAL A 97 4.23 -19.90 -0.78
C VAL A 97 3.58 -18.65 -0.19
N ILE A 98 4.02 -18.20 0.98
CA ILE A 98 3.54 -16.98 1.64
C ILE A 98 4.06 -15.75 0.91
N SER A 99 5.30 -15.71 0.42
CA SER A 99 5.79 -14.59 -0.39
C SER A 99 5.06 -14.56 -1.73
N THR A 100 4.72 -15.70 -2.32
CA THR A 100 3.92 -15.76 -3.55
C THR A 100 2.47 -15.34 -3.30
N ALA A 101 1.88 -15.72 -2.16
CA ALA A 101 0.52 -15.32 -1.77
C ALA A 101 0.44 -13.87 -1.26
N ALA A 102 1.47 -13.37 -0.56
CA ALA A 102 1.59 -12.00 -0.04
C ALA A 102 2.22 -11.03 -1.05
N SER A 103 2.79 -11.53 -2.15
CA SER A 103 3.09 -10.75 -3.36
C SER A 103 1.85 -10.42 -4.17
N ILE A 104 0.65 -10.82 -3.72
CA ILE A 104 -0.61 -10.32 -4.25
C ILE A 104 -1.27 -9.40 -3.20
N PRO A 105 -0.83 -8.14 -3.07
CA PRO A 105 -1.81 -7.07 -2.99
C PRO A 105 -2.43 -6.96 -4.39
N SER A 106 -3.58 -7.58 -4.63
CA SER A 106 -4.40 -7.29 -5.82
C SER A 106 -4.93 -5.87 -5.66
N TRP A 107 -4.08 -4.91 -6.01
CA TRP A 107 -4.38 -3.51 -5.83
C TRP A 107 -3.63 -2.57 -6.75
N PRO A 108 -4.35 -2.02 -7.75
CA PRO A 108 -5.20 -2.72 -8.70
C PRO A 108 -4.37 -3.28 -9.88
N PRO A 109 -4.86 -4.33 -10.56
CA PRO A 109 -4.29 -4.84 -11.80
C PRO A 109 -4.80 -3.99 -12.97
N ASP A 110 -4.35 -2.75 -13.09
CA ASP A 110 -4.63 -1.97 -14.30
C ASP A 110 -3.35 -1.30 -14.80
N VAL A 111 -3.00 -1.69 -16.03
CA VAL A 111 -2.02 -1.14 -16.97
C VAL A 111 -0.62 -1.77 -16.95
N CYS A 112 -0.50 -2.78 -17.84
CA CYS A 112 0.67 -3.40 -18.50
C CYS A 112 1.67 -4.20 -17.66
#